data_AF-A0A674GGC8-F1
#
_entry.id   AF-A0A674GGC8-F1
#
_cell.length_a   1.000
_cell.length_b   1.000
_cell.length_c   1.000
_cell.angle_alpha   90.00
_cell.angle_beta   90.00
_cell.angle_gamma   90.00
#
_symmetry.space_group_name_H-M   'P 1'
#
loop_
_entity.id
_entity.type
_entity.pdbx_description
1 polymer ?
#
loop_
_entity_poly.entity_id
_entity_poly.type
_entity_poly.pdbx_seq_one_letter_code
_entity_poly.pdbx_strand_id
1 'polypeptide(L)'
;MAGAGRCAEAARGPRMRPGGGSRSVGMWRLARAGARAPPALAAAAAGAGPGGHGGTEGWYEWAARSAPVHWAESGLAALQEATGLPWWAAIAGGAAVLRTAVTLPLAAQQGRLLAKLENLQPEIKELAQRLRYEVSARGKQLGWSEKVARLHFARNMRRIVTELYIRDNCHPFKATLLLWVQVPMWVCVSLALRNCSIGARGSAVQEQFSSGGALWFTDLTAPDSTWILPVSLGLVNLLVVEIFASQTKMPVSRIQKLLTNFFRTVSVVMIPIAATVPSSMALYWLSSSLVGLSHNLLLRSPAFRRLCRIPRTTSDSATPYRDMLAALATKYSFKKQHL
;
A
#
# COMPACT_ATOMS: atom_id res chain seq x y z
N MET A 1 -11.95 -77.37 51.87
CA MET A 1 -11.41 -76.05 52.28
C MET A 1 -10.49 -75.58 51.16
N ALA A 2 -10.66 -74.47 50.45
CA ALA A 2 -11.59 -73.36 50.53
C ALA A 2 -11.88 -72.90 49.08
N GLY A 3 -13.12 -72.52 48.82
CA GLY A 3 -13.54 -71.82 47.60
C GLY A 3 -13.98 -70.39 47.91
N ALA A 4 -14.40 -69.70 46.85
CA ALA A 4 -14.97 -68.35 46.77
C ALA A 4 -13.91 -67.21 46.88
N GLY A 5 -13.77 -66.28 45.94
CA GLY A 5 -14.67 -65.82 44.88
C GLY A 5 -15.67 -64.80 45.42
N ARG A 6 -15.39 -63.49 45.26
CA ARG A 6 -16.38 -62.42 44.94
C ARG A 6 -15.77 -61.00 44.84
N CYS A 7 -16.25 -60.30 43.80
CA CYS A 7 -16.54 -58.85 43.65
C CYS A 7 -15.39 -57.83 43.81
N ALA A 8 -15.28 -56.71 43.09
CA ALA A 8 -15.97 -56.00 42.00
C ALA A 8 -14.87 -55.00 41.48
N GLU A 9 -14.89 -54.37 40.32
CA GLU A 9 -15.86 -53.41 39.82
C GLU A 9 -15.30 -52.83 38.50
N ALA A 10 -16.19 -52.55 37.56
CA ALA A 10 -15.87 -52.08 36.22
C ALA A 10 -15.38 -50.62 36.19
N ALA A 11 -14.19 -50.36 35.66
CA ALA A 11 -13.76 -49.03 35.24
C ALA A 11 -13.72 -48.94 33.71
N ARG A 12 -14.81 -48.41 33.16
CA ARG A 12 -14.98 -48.04 31.74
C ARG A 12 -13.94 -46.97 31.37
N GLY A 13 -13.03 -47.30 30.46
CA GLY A 13 -12.20 -46.30 29.77
C GLY A 13 -13.07 -45.37 28.90
N PRO A 14 -12.79 -44.06 28.85
CA PRO A 14 -13.67 -43.11 28.19
C PRO A 14 -13.63 -43.25 26.66
N ARG A 15 -14.82 -43.56 26.11
CA ARG A 15 -15.22 -43.30 24.72
C ARG A 15 -14.87 -41.87 24.31
N MET A 16 -14.00 -41.68 23.32
CA MET A 16 -13.97 -40.42 22.58
C MET A 16 -15.25 -40.27 21.76
N ARG A 17 -16.11 -39.34 22.16
CA ARG A 17 -17.23 -38.85 21.36
C ARG A 17 -16.70 -38.04 20.16
N PRO A 18 -17.32 -38.14 18.97
CA PRO A 18 -17.11 -37.17 17.90
C PRO A 18 -17.86 -35.89 18.26
N GLY A 19 -17.14 -34.91 18.81
CA GLY A 19 -17.69 -33.63 19.22
C GLY A 19 -17.38 -32.53 18.22
N GLY A 20 -18.43 -31.91 17.69
CA GLY A 20 -18.45 -30.46 17.47
C GLY A 20 -17.91 -29.98 16.12
N GLY A 21 -18.79 -30.00 15.12
CA GLY A 21 -18.66 -29.13 13.96
C GLY A 21 -18.75 -27.64 14.32
N SER A 22 -18.43 -26.83 13.32
CA SER A 22 -18.69 -25.40 13.22
C SER A 22 -17.84 -24.47 14.09
N ARG A 23 -16.77 -23.94 13.48
CA ARG A 23 -16.31 -22.53 13.55
C ARG A 23 -14.90 -22.41 12.96
N SER A 24 -14.79 -22.31 11.64
CA SER A 24 -13.56 -21.80 10.98
C SER A 24 -13.72 -21.64 9.46
N VAL A 25 -14.83 -22.07 8.87
CA VAL A 25 -15.05 -22.02 7.40
C VAL A 25 -15.17 -20.59 6.86
N GLY A 26 -15.32 -19.58 7.71
CA GLY A 26 -15.45 -18.16 7.32
C GLY A 26 -14.15 -17.49 6.87
N MET A 27 -12.97 -17.89 7.38
CA MET A 27 -11.77 -17.05 7.25
C MET A 27 -11.00 -17.22 5.93
N TRP A 28 -11.28 -18.30 5.18
CA TRP A 28 -10.55 -18.64 3.95
C TRP A 28 -11.39 -18.60 2.67
N ARG A 29 -12.67 -18.22 2.75
CA ARG A 29 -13.43 -17.82 1.54
C ARG A 29 -12.98 -16.46 1.01
N LEU A 30 -12.39 -15.60 1.84
CA LEU A 30 -11.86 -14.29 1.42
C LEU A 30 -10.53 -14.38 0.64
N ALA A 31 -9.73 -15.43 0.85
CA ALA A 31 -8.43 -15.57 0.16
C ALA A 31 -8.50 -16.37 -1.15
N ARG A 32 -9.66 -16.98 -1.46
CA ARG A 32 -9.93 -17.70 -2.73
C ARG A 32 -10.94 -16.99 -3.62
N ALA A 33 -11.47 -15.85 -3.18
CA ALA A 33 -12.03 -14.83 -4.06
C ALA A 33 -10.86 -14.09 -4.72
N GLY A 34 -10.31 -14.70 -5.77
CA GLY A 34 -9.46 -13.99 -6.69
C GLY A 34 -10.21 -12.79 -7.28
N ALA A 35 -9.50 -11.67 -7.40
CA ALA A 35 -9.73 -10.66 -8.42
C ALA A 35 -11.15 -10.08 -8.52
N ARG A 36 -11.70 -9.60 -7.42
CA ARG A 36 -12.53 -8.38 -7.48
C ARG A 36 -11.93 -7.36 -6.55
N ALA A 37 -11.56 -6.21 -7.13
CA ALA A 37 -11.28 -5.01 -6.36
C ALA A 37 -12.40 -4.83 -5.32
N PRO A 38 -12.11 -4.38 -4.08
CA PRO A 38 -13.16 -4.01 -3.16
C PRO A 38 -14.07 -3.01 -3.91
N PRO A 39 -15.41 -3.15 -3.84
CA PRO A 39 -16.32 -2.32 -4.61
C PRO A 39 -16.09 -0.82 -4.35
N ALA A 40 -15.46 -0.44 -3.23
CA ALA A 40 -15.03 0.93 -2.94
C ALA A 40 -13.93 1.49 -3.89
N LEU A 41 -12.98 0.66 -4.35
CA LEU A 41 -11.93 1.08 -5.29
C LEU A 41 -12.41 1.10 -6.74
N ALA A 42 -13.36 0.23 -7.09
CA ALA A 42 -14.04 0.26 -8.39
C ALA A 42 -15.11 1.38 -8.42
N ALA A 43 -15.79 1.66 -7.30
CA ALA A 43 -16.73 2.77 -7.15
C ALA A 43 -16.03 4.13 -7.21
N ALA A 44 -14.83 4.25 -6.64
CA ALA A 44 -14.01 5.45 -6.79
C ALA A 44 -13.60 5.72 -8.26
N ALA A 45 -13.54 4.67 -9.09
CA ALA A 45 -13.28 4.77 -10.53
C ALA A 45 -14.56 4.83 -11.40
N ALA A 46 -15.74 4.54 -10.83
CA ALA A 46 -17.01 4.43 -11.57
C ALA A 46 -18.16 5.28 -11.01
N GLY A 47 -17.92 6.15 -10.03
CA GLY A 47 -18.94 7.07 -9.51
C GLY A 47 -20.14 6.43 -8.81
N ALA A 48 -20.14 5.11 -8.56
CA ALA A 48 -21.28 4.40 -7.99
C ALA A 48 -21.06 4.09 -6.50
N GLY A 49 -21.50 5.00 -5.62
CA GLY A 49 -21.54 4.78 -4.17
C GLY A 49 -22.65 3.79 -3.75
N PRO A 50 -22.53 3.12 -2.59
CA PRO A 50 -23.59 2.26 -2.05
C PRO A 50 -24.75 3.13 -1.57
N GLY A 51 -25.95 2.82 -2.04
CA GLY A 51 -27.15 3.59 -1.78
C GLY A 51 -27.59 3.61 -0.31
N GLY A 52 -28.19 4.74 0.08
CA GLY A 52 -28.92 4.87 1.34
C GLY A 52 -29.23 6.31 1.75
N HIS A 53 -30.36 6.83 1.23
CA HIS A 53 -31.25 7.85 1.79
C HIS A 53 -30.99 9.35 1.50
N GLY A 54 -31.91 9.91 0.70
CA GLY A 54 -32.46 11.25 0.88
C GLY A 54 -31.66 12.42 0.29
N GLY A 55 -32.01 12.82 -0.94
CA GLY A 55 -31.47 14.01 -1.60
C GLY A 55 -30.37 13.66 -2.61
N THR A 56 -30.42 14.27 -3.77
CA THR A 56 -29.45 14.16 -4.87
C THR A 56 -28.10 14.80 -4.53
N GLU A 57 -27.52 14.48 -3.38
CA GLU A 57 -26.14 14.83 -3.04
C GLU A 57 -25.28 13.60 -3.31
N GLY A 58 -24.51 13.65 -4.39
CA GLY A 58 -23.59 12.57 -4.73
C GLY A 58 -22.61 12.32 -3.59
N TRP A 59 -22.16 11.07 -3.43
CA TRP A 59 -21.14 10.68 -2.44
C TRP A 59 -19.89 11.58 -2.45
N TYR A 60 -19.61 12.21 -3.59
CA TYR A 60 -18.55 13.20 -3.78
C TYR A 60 -18.79 14.49 -2.99
N GLU A 61 -20.00 15.03 -3.03
CA GLU A 61 -20.41 16.23 -2.28
C GLU A 61 -20.41 15.96 -0.77
N TRP A 62 -20.90 14.79 -0.37
CA TRP A 62 -20.82 14.35 1.02
C TRP A 62 -19.37 14.24 1.52
N ALA A 63 -18.49 13.63 0.71
CA ALA A 63 -17.07 13.53 1.06
C ALA A 63 -16.39 14.90 1.11
N ALA A 64 -16.73 15.81 0.21
CA ALA A 64 -16.18 17.16 0.15
C ALA A 64 -16.58 18.04 1.36
N ARG A 65 -17.71 17.77 2.01
CA ARG A 65 -18.16 18.46 3.25
C ARG A 65 -17.75 17.75 4.54
N SER A 66 -16.97 16.68 4.43
CA SER A 66 -16.57 15.91 5.60
C SER A 66 -15.59 16.69 6.49
N ALA A 67 -15.66 16.46 7.81
CA ALA A 67 -14.77 17.12 8.78
C ALA A 67 -13.26 17.00 8.44
N PRO A 68 -12.74 15.87 7.92
CA PRO A 68 -11.34 15.77 7.51
C PRO A 68 -10.96 16.71 6.36
N VAL A 69 -11.89 16.99 5.44
CA VAL A 69 -11.67 17.94 4.35
C VAL A 69 -11.60 19.36 4.91
N HIS A 70 -12.53 19.73 5.80
CA HIS A 70 -12.48 21.03 6.47
C HIS A 70 -11.22 21.23 7.34
N TRP A 71 -10.71 20.18 8.00
CA TRP A 71 -9.42 20.25 8.69
C TRP A 71 -8.25 20.45 7.73
N ALA A 72 -8.27 19.78 6.58
CA ALA A 72 -7.24 19.97 5.55
C ALA A 72 -7.28 21.39 4.97
N GLU A 73 -8.48 21.93 4.72
CA GLU A 73 -8.68 23.31 4.27
C GLU A 73 -8.16 24.32 5.30
N SER A 74 -8.59 24.22 6.55
CA SER A 74 -8.19 25.13 7.62
C SER A 74 -6.69 25.01 7.91
N GLY A 75 -6.12 23.81 7.81
CA GLY A 75 -4.68 23.60 7.94
C GLY A 75 -3.87 24.25 6.82
N LEU A 76 -4.35 24.21 5.58
CA LEU A 76 -3.72 24.91 4.46
C LEU A 76 -3.79 26.43 4.62
N ALA A 77 -4.95 26.96 5.03
CA ALA A 77 -5.13 28.39 5.28
C ALA A 77 -4.23 28.87 6.42
N ALA A 78 -4.20 28.15 7.54
CA ALA A 78 -3.34 28.48 8.68
C ALA A 78 -1.85 28.43 8.31
N LEU A 79 -1.44 27.48 7.47
CA LEU A 79 -0.06 27.41 6.98
C LEU A 79 0.28 28.62 6.08
N GLN A 80 -0.65 29.03 5.21
CA GLN A 80 -0.46 30.18 4.34
C GLN A 80 -0.38 31.47 5.14
N GLU A 81 -1.28 31.69 6.11
CA GLU A 81 -1.26 32.86 7.00
C GLU A 81 0.03 32.90 7.85
N ALA A 82 0.44 31.75 8.42
CA ALA A 82 1.63 31.69 9.26
C ALA A 82 2.94 31.91 8.48
N THR A 83 3.00 31.51 7.21
CA THR A 83 4.21 31.63 6.39
C THR A 83 4.24 32.88 5.53
N GLY A 84 3.08 33.49 5.25
CA GLY A 84 2.96 34.62 4.32
C GLY A 84 3.33 34.27 2.88
N LEU A 85 3.50 32.98 2.55
CA LEU A 85 3.94 32.53 1.24
C LEU A 85 2.81 32.58 0.21
N PRO A 86 3.14 32.69 -1.09
CA PRO A 86 2.14 32.52 -2.15
C PRO A 86 1.52 31.12 -2.10
N TRP A 87 0.27 31.00 -2.55
CA TRP A 87 -0.51 29.77 -2.43
C TRP A 87 0.18 28.55 -3.05
N TRP A 88 0.85 28.68 -4.19
CA TRP A 88 1.61 27.57 -4.78
C TRP A 88 2.66 26.98 -3.82
N ALA A 89 3.37 27.84 -3.08
CA ALA A 89 4.40 27.44 -2.13
C ALA A 89 3.80 26.89 -0.83
N ALA A 90 2.68 27.47 -0.37
CA ALA A 90 1.93 26.95 0.77
C ALA A 90 1.37 25.54 0.49
N ILE A 91 0.88 25.28 -0.73
CA ILE A 91 0.39 23.95 -1.15
C ILE A 91 1.56 22.95 -1.18
N ALA A 92 2.68 23.30 -1.81
CA ALA A 92 3.85 22.44 -1.88
C ALA A 92 4.45 22.17 -0.49
N GLY A 93 4.58 23.21 0.33
CA GLY A 93 5.05 23.15 1.71
C GLY A 93 4.12 22.33 2.59
N GLY A 94 2.81 22.52 2.49
CA GLY A 94 1.82 21.73 3.21
C GLY A 94 1.89 20.25 2.86
N ALA A 95 2.07 19.92 1.58
CA ALA A 95 2.31 18.53 1.15
C ALA A 95 3.60 17.95 1.75
N ALA A 96 4.67 18.75 1.82
CA ALA A 96 5.95 18.35 2.39
C ALA A 96 5.86 18.12 3.91
N VAL A 97 5.24 19.03 4.65
CA VAL A 97 5.01 18.94 6.09
C VAL A 97 4.16 17.71 6.39
N LEU A 98 3.02 17.56 5.72
CA LEU A 98 2.09 16.46 5.96
C LEU A 98 2.75 15.10 5.69
N ARG A 99 3.49 14.96 4.58
CA ARG A 99 4.21 13.70 4.32
C ARG A 99 5.35 13.47 5.28
N THR A 100 6.10 14.49 5.65
CA THR A 100 7.26 14.31 6.52
C THR A 100 6.83 13.98 7.94
N ALA A 101 5.75 14.59 8.42
CA ALA A 101 5.20 14.31 9.75
C ALA A 101 4.48 12.95 9.82
N VAL A 102 3.73 12.56 8.79
CA VAL A 102 2.87 11.36 8.83
C VAL A 102 3.47 10.19 8.05
N THR A 103 3.81 10.41 6.79
CA THR A 103 4.23 9.36 5.85
C THR A 103 5.64 8.86 6.15
N LEU A 104 6.59 9.73 6.50
CA LEU A 104 7.99 9.33 6.72
C LEU A 104 8.18 8.37 7.92
N PRO A 105 7.60 8.62 9.13
CA PRO A 105 7.71 7.67 10.23
C PRO A 105 7.05 6.32 9.90
N LEU A 106 5.88 6.36 9.27
CA LEU A 106 5.16 5.15 8.85
C LEU A 106 5.96 4.38 7.79
N ALA A 107 6.56 5.06 6.82
CA ALA A 107 7.42 4.47 5.80
C ALA A 107 8.69 3.85 6.41
N ALA A 108 9.26 4.47 7.46
CA ALA A 108 10.36 3.87 8.21
C ALA A 108 9.93 2.58 8.93
N GLN A 109 8.76 2.54 9.58
CA GLN A 109 8.22 1.32 10.19
C GLN A 109 7.91 0.25 9.13
N GLN A 110 7.33 0.64 8.00
CA GLN A 110 7.09 -0.26 6.88
C GLN A 110 8.41 -0.88 6.38
N GLY A 111 9.47 -0.07 6.25
CA GLY A 111 10.80 -0.53 5.88
C GLY A 111 11.38 -1.55 6.86
N ARG A 112 11.22 -1.32 8.18
CA ARG A 112 11.63 -2.28 9.23
C ARG A 112 10.89 -3.62 9.10
N LEU A 113 9.57 -3.57 8.87
CA LEU A 113 8.75 -4.77 8.70
C LEU A 113 9.12 -5.54 7.44
N LEU A 114 9.32 -4.84 6.33
CA LEU A 114 9.72 -5.46 5.07
C LEU A 114 11.10 -6.11 5.18
N ALA A 115 12.05 -5.46 5.87
CA ALA A 115 13.37 -6.02 6.13
C ALA A 115 13.30 -7.30 6.97
N LYS A 116 12.48 -7.32 8.03
CA LYS A 116 12.23 -8.55 8.82
C LYS A 116 11.63 -9.67 7.98
N LEU A 117 10.64 -9.35 7.14
CA LEU A 117 10.02 -10.31 6.24
C LEU A 117 11.00 -10.89 5.23
N GLU A 118 11.92 -10.08 4.72
CA GLU A 118 12.99 -10.51 3.83
C GLU A 118 13.96 -11.47 4.53
N ASN A 119 14.40 -11.13 5.73
CA ASN A 119 15.30 -11.98 6.54
C ASN A 119 14.65 -13.30 6.96
N LEU A 120 13.32 -13.37 7.04
CA LEU A 120 12.56 -14.59 7.29
C LEU A 120 12.37 -15.48 6.06
N GLN A 121 12.51 -14.96 4.84
CA GLN A 121 12.36 -15.75 3.61
C GLN A 121 13.23 -17.02 3.57
N PRO A 122 14.52 -17.01 3.94
CA PRO A 122 15.33 -18.23 3.95
C PRO A 122 14.79 -19.30 4.93
N GLU A 123 14.41 -18.92 6.15
CA GLU A 123 13.82 -19.84 7.14
C GLU A 123 12.51 -20.44 6.61
N ILE A 124 11.64 -19.61 6.02
CA ILE A 124 10.39 -20.06 5.41
C ILE A 124 10.66 -21.07 4.27
N LYS A 125 11.69 -20.84 3.45
CA LYS A 125 12.07 -21.75 2.35
C LYS A 125 12.56 -23.10 2.87
N GLU A 126 13.37 -23.10 3.92
CA GLU A 126 13.86 -24.33 4.56
C GLU A 126 12.71 -25.14 5.17
N LEU A 127 11.84 -24.49 5.95
CA LEU A 127 10.64 -25.11 6.51
C LEU A 127 9.71 -25.62 5.42
N ALA A 128 9.63 -24.92 4.29
CA ALA A 128 8.87 -25.38 3.13
C ALA A 128 9.40 -26.66 2.51
N GLN A 129 10.71 -26.82 2.40
CA GLN A 129 11.31 -28.05 1.88
C GLN A 129 11.08 -29.23 2.82
N ARG A 130 11.27 -29.03 4.13
CA ARG A 130 11.01 -30.05 5.16
C ARG A 130 9.55 -30.50 5.15
N LEU A 131 8.61 -29.55 5.15
CA LEU A 131 7.18 -29.86 5.11
C LEU A 131 6.77 -30.57 3.82
N ARG A 132 7.37 -30.22 2.67
CA ARG A 132 7.12 -30.95 1.40
C ARG A 132 7.53 -32.41 1.52
N TYR A 133 8.70 -32.67 2.09
CA TYR A 133 9.19 -34.03 2.32
C TYR A 133 8.23 -34.81 3.22
N GLU A 134 7.85 -34.26 4.38
CA GLU A 134 6.93 -34.91 5.33
C GLU A 134 5.54 -35.20 4.72
N VAL A 135 4.97 -34.23 4.00
CA VAL A 135 3.66 -34.40 3.34
C VAL A 135 3.75 -35.43 2.22
N SER A 136 4.86 -35.48 1.49
CA SER A 136 5.06 -36.50 0.44
C SER A 136 5.21 -37.91 1.02
N ALA A 137 5.97 -38.06 2.11
CA ALA A 137 6.17 -39.34 2.78
C ALA A 137 4.85 -39.85 3.39
N ARG A 138 4.13 -39.01 4.14
CA ARG A 138 2.80 -39.35 4.69
C ARG A 138 1.76 -39.58 3.61
N GLY A 139 1.82 -38.81 2.53
CA GLY A 139 0.93 -38.97 1.38
C GLY A 139 1.08 -40.34 0.71
N LYS A 140 2.32 -40.84 0.58
CA LYS A 140 2.60 -42.20 0.08
C LYS A 140 2.11 -43.28 1.06
N GLN A 141 2.34 -43.12 2.36
CA GLN A 141 1.92 -44.08 3.38
C GLN A 141 0.40 -44.22 3.50
N LEU A 142 -0.32 -43.10 3.43
CA LEU A 142 -1.77 -43.05 3.63
C LEU A 142 -2.58 -43.09 2.32
N GLY A 143 -1.91 -43.27 1.17
CA GLY A 143 -2.56 -43.30 -0.15
C GLY A 143 -3.32 -42.01 -0.49
N TRP A 144 -2.82 -40.84 -0.06
CA TRP A 144 -3.50 -39.58 -0.28
C TRP A 144 -3.55 -39.20 -1.76
N SER A 145 -4.70 -38.68 -2.21
CA SER A 145 -4.76 -38.03 -3.52
C SER A 145 -3.91 -36.75 -3.55
N GLU A 146 -3.40 -36.41 -4.72
CA GLU A 146 -2.54 -35.23 -4.92
C GLU A 146 -3.23 -33.91 -4.47
N LYS A 147 -4.56 -33.82 -4.62
CA LYS A 147 -5.35 -32.68 -4.14
C LYS A 147 -5.33 -32.59 -2.61
N VAL A 148 -5.44 -33.71 -1.91
CA VAL A 148 -5.42 -33.77 -0.44
C VAL A 148 -4.02 -33.43 0.08
N ALA A 149 -2.97 -33.98 -0.52
CA ALA A 149 -1.58 -33.66 -0.17
C ALA A 149 -1.28 -32.15 -0.33
N ARG A 150 -1.70 -31.54 -1.46
CA ARG A 150 -1.58 -30.09 -1.67
C ARG A 150 -2.34 -29.27 -0.63
N LEU A 151 -3.55 -29.69 -0.26
CA LEU A 151 -4.36 -29.01 0.75
C LEU A 151 -3.69 -29.06 2.13
N HIS A 152 -3.17 -30.22 2.54
CA HIS A 152 -2.43 -30.38 3.79
C HIS A 152 -1.16 -29.54 3.80
N PHE A 153 -0.37 -29.58 2.73
CA PHE A 153 0.81 -28.72 2.58
C PHE A 153 0.42 -27.25 2.73
N ALA A 154 -0.56 -26.77 1.97
CA ALA A 154 -0.98 -25.37 2.02
C ALA A 154 -1.54 -24.93 3.37
N ARG A 155 -2.19 -25.83 4.12
CA ARG A 155 -2.74 -25.55 5.46
C ARG A 155 -1.63 -25.49 6.52
N ASN A 156 -0.74 -26.48 6.53
CA ASN A 156 0.39 -26.53 7.47
C ASN A 156 1.38 -25.39 7.19
N MET A 157 1.65 -25.10 5.92
CA MET A 157 2.49 -23.97 5.51
C MET A 157 1.95 -22.65 6.05
N ARG A 158 0.64 -22.41 5.87
CA ARG A 158 0.01 -21.20 6.38
C ARG A 158 0.12 -21.09 7.89
N ARG A 159 -0.04 -22.19 8.62
CA ARG A 159 0.11 -22.22 10.07
C ARG A 159 1.53 -21.85 10.50
N ILE A 160 2.54 -22.52 9.94
CA ILE A 160 3.97 -22.26 10.21
C ILE A 160 4.31 -20.79 9.92
N VAL A 161 3.95 -20.28 8.73
CA VAL A 161 4.21 -18.88 8.37
C VAL A 161 3.51 -17.90 9.32
N THR A 162 2.29 -18.21 9.75
CA THR A 162 1.56 -17.37 10.71
C THR A 162 2.25 -17.38 12.08
N GLU A 163 2.69 -18.54 12.56
CA GLU A 163 3.43 -18.68 13.82
C GLU A 163 4.76 -17.90 13.77
N LEU A 164 5.50 -17.96 12.65
CA LEU A 164 6.71 -17.15 12.44
C LEU A 164 6.39 -15.64 12.46
N TYR A 165 5.30 -15.21 11.80
CA TYR A 165 4.90 -13.80 11.81
C TYR A 165 4.49 -13.29 13.19
N ILE A 166 3.92 -14.15 14.03
CA ILE A 166 3.58 -13.84 15.43
C ILE A 166 4.86 -13.76 16.26
N ARG A 167 5.76 -14.77 16.14
CA ARG A 167 7.05 -14.83 16.84
C ARG A 167 7.86 -13.55 16.64
N ASP A 168 7.98 -13.10 15.39
CA ASP A 168 8.83 -11.95 15.03
C ASP A 168 8.05 -10.62 14.95
N ASN A 169 6.76 -10.66 15.30
CA ASN A 169 5.80 -9.56 15.31
C ASN A 169 5.77 -8.77 13.99
N CYS A 170 5.90 -9.46 12.86
CA CYS A 170 6.11 -8.89 11.53
C CYS A 170 4.92 -9.12 10.59
N HIS A 171 3.69 -9.02 11.09
CA HIS A 171 2.50 -9.32 10.29
C HIS A 171 2.41 -8.44 9.03
N PRO A 172 2.23 -9.01 7.82
CA PRO A 172 2.27 -8.27 6.55
C PRO A 172 1.20 -7.17 6.45
N PHE A 173 0.08 -7.32 7.16
CA PHE A 173 -0.95 -6.27 7.26
C PHE A 173 -0.40 -4.94 7.80
N LYS A 174 0.53 -4.98 8.77
CA LYS A 174 1.17 -3.76 9.31
C LYS A 174 1.97 -3.02 8.23
N ALA A 175 2.54 -3.74 7.27
CA ALA A 175 3.24 -3.13 6.13
C ALA A 175 2.28 -2.45 5.13
N THR A 176 1.00 -2.83 5.12
CA THR A 176 -0.03 -2.16 4.28
C THR A 176 -0.60 -0.90 4.91
N LEU A 177 -0.35 -0.65 6.20
CA LEU A 177 -0.91 0.49 6.94
C LEU A 177 -0.59 1.84 6.29
N LEU A 178 0.61 1.99 5.69
CA LEU A 178 0.97 3.21 4.99
C LEU A 178 -0.03 3.56 3.89
N LEU A 179 -0.49 2.56 3.12
CA LEU A 179 -1.45 2.78 2.03
C LEU A 179 -2.82 3.23 2.58
N TRP A 180 -3.25 2.65 3.69
CA TRP A 180 -4.52 2.97 4.35
C TRP A 180 -4.55 4.38 4.95
N VAL A 181 -3.40 4.93 5.32
CA VAL A 181 -3.30 6.32 5.80
C VAL A 181 -3.09 7.28 4.63
N GLN A 182 -2.22 6.92 3.69
CA GLN A 182 -1.80 7.79 2.59
C GLN A 182 -2.92 8.07 1.59
N VAL A 183 -3.73 7.06 1.22
CA VAL A 183 -4.78 7.24 0.21
C VAL A 183 -5.92 8.15 0.71
N PRO A 184 -6.53 7.91 1.89
CA PRO A 184 -7.59 8.80 2.39
C PRO A 184 -7.10 10.21 2.63
N MET A 185 -5.89 10.37 3.19
CA MET A 185 -5.27 11.68 3.38
C MET A 185 -5.12 12.43 2.04
N TRP A 186 -4.60 11.76 1.02
CA TRP A 186 -4.43 12.35 -0.31
C TRP A 186 -5.76 12.77 -0.93
N VAL A 187 -6.81 11.96 -0.78
CA VAL A 187 -8.17 12.32 -1.22
C VAL A 187 -8.69 13.55 -0.47
N CYS A 188 -8.56 13.60 0.86
CA CYS A 188 -9.07 14.71 1.67
C CYS A 188 -8.42 16.05 1.28
N VAL A 189 -7.10 16.08 1.10
CA VAL A 189 -6.39 17.30 0.67
C VAL A 189 -6.75 17.67 -0.77
N SER A 190 -6.96 16.69 -1.65
CA SER A 190 -7.39 16.95 -3.03
C SER A 190 -8.78 17.59 -3.08
N LEU A 191 -9.72 17.11 -2.27
CA LEU A 191 -11.06 17.70 -2.15
C LEU A 191 -11.01 19.09 -1.52
N ALA A 192 -10.17 19.30 -0.50
CA ALA A 192 -9.96 20.60 0.12
C ALA A 192 -9.47 21.63 -0.91
N LEU A 193 -8.47 21.27 -1.72
CA LEU A 193 -7.95 22.13 -2.79
C LEU A 193 -8.98 22.43 -3.87
N ARG A 194 -9.82 21.43 -4.22
CA ARG A 194 -10.94 21.65 -5.12
C ARG A 194 -11.93 22.66 -4.54
N ASN A 195 -12.33 22.49 -3.27
CA ASN A 195 -13.25 23.39 -2.58
C ASN A 195 -12.73 24.83 -2.54
N CYS A 196 -11.43 25.01 -2.28
CA CYS A 196 -10.78 26.33 -2.37
C CYS A 196 -10.80 26.89 -3.80
N SER A 197 -10.59 26.03 -4.81
CA SER A 197 -10.55 26.44 -6.22
C SER A 197 -11.91 26.85 -6.79
N ILE A 198 -13.00 26.21 -6.34
CA ILE A 198 -14.37 26.52 -6.79
C ILE A 198 -15.07 27.59 -5.93
N GLY A 199 -14.38 28.14 -4.93
CA GLY A 199 -14.95 29.18 -4.05
C GLY A 199 -15.90 28.69 -2.96
N ALA A 200 -15.93 27.39 -2.66
CA ALA A 200 -16.79 26.84 -1.60
C ALA A 200 -16.45 27.35 -0.19
N ARG A 201 -15.24 27.90 0.01
CA ARG A 201 -14.81 28.56 1.26
C ARG A 201 -15.04 30.08 1.29
N GLY A 202 -15.53 30.66 0.20
CA GLY A 202 -15.70 32.10 0.04
C GLY A 202 -14.85 32.66 -1.10
N SER A 203 -15.34 33.76 -1.68
CA SER A 203 -14.74 34.42 -2.85
C SER A 203 -13.32 34.94 -2.61
N ALA A 204 -13.01 35.37 -1.38
CA ALA A 204 -11.68 35.90 -1.04
C ALA A 204 -10.57 34.84 -1.18
N VAL A 205 -10.79 33.61 -0.72
CA VAL A 205 -9.80 32.53 -0.89
C VAL A 205 -9.66 32.15 -2.35
N GLN A 206 -10.77 32.13 -3.10
CA GLN A 206 -10.74 31.84 -4.53
C GLN A 206 -9.93 32.89 -5.31
N GLU A 207 -10.12 34.18 -5.01
CA GLU A 207 -9.39 35.27 -5.65
C GLU A 207 -7.88 35.19 -5.38
N GLN A 208 -7.52 34.84 -4.14
CA GLN A 208 -6.11 34.58 -3.79
C GLN A 208 -5.54 33.33 -4.50
N PHE A 209 -6.35 32.31 -4.77
CA PHE A 209 -5.93 31.14 -5.56
C PHE A 209 -5.76 31.51 -7.04
N SER A 210 -6.64 32.33 -7.60
CA SER A 210 -6.58 32.75 -9.00
C SER A 210 -5.36 33.62 -9.32
N SER A 211 -4.81 34.31 -8.32
CA SER A 211 -3.59 35.12 -8.44
C SER A 211 -2.35 34.50 -7.78
N GLY A 212 -2.53 33.43 -7.01
CA GLY A 212 -1.50 32.84 -6.15
C GLY A 212 -0.63 31.77 -6.79
N GLY A 213 -0.70 31.61 -8.11
CA GLY A 213 0.10 30.67 -8.89
C GLY A 213 1.54 31.12 -9.14
N ALA A 214 2.26 30.37 -9.96
CA ALA A 214 3.67 30.63 -10.28
C ALA A 214 4.03 30.22 -11.71
N LEU A 215 5.10 30.82 -12.25
CA LEU A 215 5.69 30.47 -13.53
C LEU A 215 4.64 30.50 -14.68
N TRP A 216 4.29 29.36 -15.25
CA TRP A 216 3.34 29.20 -16.35
C TRP A 216 1.90 28.90 -15.88
N PHE A 217 1.68 28.69 -14.58
CA PHE A 217 0.38 28.40 -13.98
C PHE A 217 -0.02 29.52 -13.00
N THR A 218 -0.30 30.72 -13.52
CA THR A 218 -0.64 31.89 -12.70
C THR A 218 -1.96 31.72 -11.95
N ASP A 219 -2.92 31.03 -12.56
CA ASP A 219 -4.23 30.71 -11.98
C ASP A 219 -4.25 29.27 -11.45
N LEU A 220 -4.38 29.12 -10.13
CA LEU A 220 -4.46 27.80 -9.48
C LEU A 220 -5.86 27.17 -9.58
N THR A 221 -6.88 27.95 -9.95
CA THR A 221 -8.27 27.50 -10.06
C THR A 221 -8.57 26.88 -11.43
N ALA A 222 -7.86 27.33 -12.47
CA ALA A 222 -7.98 26.79 -13.82
C ALA A 222 -7.10 25.55 -14.03
N PRO A 223 -7.49 24.63 -14.93
CA PRO A 223 -6.62 23.54 -15.38
C PRO A 223 -5.37 24.06 -16.13
N ASP A 224 -4.25 23.33 -16.02
CA ASP A 224 -2.99 23.69 -16.68
C ASP A 224 -3.07 23.48 -18.20
N SER A 225 -3.24 24.57 -18.95
CA SER A 225 -3.32 24.57 -20.42
C SER A 225 -2.01 24.20 -21.12
N THR A 226 -0.87 24.27 -20.41
CA THR A 226 0.45 23.94 -20.98
C THR A 226 0.78 22.46 -20.89
N TRP A 227 -0.01 21.68 -20.13
CA TRP A 227 0.20 20.26 -19.87
C TRP A 227 1.52 19.91 -19.15
N ILE A 228 2.29 20.92 -18.71
CA ILE A 228 3.59 20.71 -18.06
C ILE A 228 3.40 20.03 -16.69
N LEU A 229 2.45 20.48 -15.86
CA LEU A 229 2.17 19.86 -14.56
C LEU A 229 1.63 18.43 -14.69
N PRO A 230 0.60 18.14 -15.52
CA PRO A 230 0.11 16.78 -15.73
C PRO A 230 1.16 15.80 -16.24
N VAL A 231 1.97 16.21 -17.24
CA VAL A 231 3.02 15.35 -17.80
C VAL A 231 4.12 15.12 -16.78
N SER A 232 4.57 16.16 -16.08
CA SER A 232 5.57 16.04 -15.02
C SER A 232 5.11 15.10 -13.90
N LEU A 233 3.84 15.18 -13.50
CA LEU A 233 3.24 14.26 -12.52
C LEU A 233 3.30 12.81 -13.00
N GLY A 234 2.89 12.55 -14.25
CA GLY A 234 2.94 11.22 -14.84
C GLY A 234 4.36 10.65 -14.88
N LEU A 235 5.34 11.47 -15.28
CA LEU A 235 6.75 11.09 -15.34
C LEU A 235 7.32 10.79 -13.95
N VAL A 236 7.06 11.63 -12.96
CA VAL A 236 7.52 11.42 -11.57
C VAL A 236 6.89 10.16 -10.99
N ASN A 237 5.59 9.93 -11.19
CA ASN A 237 4.93 8.71 -10.72
C ASN A 237 5.48 7.46 -11.41
N LEU A 238 5.75 7.52 -12.71
CA LEU A 238 6.39 6.43 -13.43
C LEU A 238 7.78 6.15 -12.87
N LEU A 239 8.57 7.19 -12.59
CA LEU A 239 9.88 7.06 -11.96
C LEU A 239 9.79 6.39 -10.58
N VAL A 240 8.81 6.78 -9.75
CA VAL A 240 8.55 6.13 -8.45
C VAL A 240 8.28 4.64 -8.62
N VAL A 241 7.44 4.25 -9.59
CA VAL A 241 7.13 2.85 -9.90
C VAL A 241 8.38 2.09 -10.37
N GLU A 242 9.21 2.70 -11.21
CA GLU A 242 10.44 2.07 -11.70
C GLU A 242 11.48 1.88 -10.58
N ILE A 243 11.63 2.87 -9.71
CA ILE A 243 12.52 2.77 -8.55
C ILE A 243 12.03 1.66 -7.63
N PHE A 244 10.73 1.58 -7.34
CA PHE A 244 10.18 0.52 -6.50
C PHE A 244 10.33 -0.87 -7.15
N ALA A 245 10.12 -0.97 -8.46
CA ALA A 245 10.33 -2.21 -9.20
C ALA A 245 11.81 -2.65 -9.16
N SER A 246 12.75 -1.71 -9.22
CA SER A 246 14.19 -1.98 -9.14
C SER A 246 14.64 -2.49 -7.76
N GLN A 247 13.85 -2.27 -6.71
CA GLN A 247 14.17 -2.71 -5.34
C GLN A 247 13.99 -4.22 -5.14
N THR A 248 13.24 -4.89 -6.01
CA THR A 248 12.97 -6.32 -5.83
C THR A 248 14.08 -7.16 -6.45
N LYS A 249 15.03 -7.59 -5.61
CA LYS A 249 16.12 -8.51 -6.00
C LYS A 249 15.70 -10.00 -6.00
N MET A 250 14.51 -10.30 -5.50
CA MET A 250 13.95 -11.65 -5.44
C MET A 250 13.23 -12.01 -6.76
N PRO A 251 13.08 -13.31 -7.11
CA PRO A 251 12.34 -13.70 -8.31
C PRO A 251 10.92 -13.13 -8.25
N VAL A 252 10.64 -12.21 -9.18
CA VAL A 252 9.41 -11.42 -9.20
C VAL A 252 8.20 -12.33 -9.41
N SER A 253 7.29 -12.35 -8.45
CA SER A 253 6.03 -13.10 -8.56
C SER A 253 5.19 -12.58 -9.73
N ARG A 254 4.37 -13.44 -10.35
CA ARG A 254 3.42 -13.02 -11.42
C ARG A 254 2.50 -11.90 -10.95
N ILE A 255 2.06 -11.97 -9.69
CA ILE A 255 1.21 -10.94 -9.07
C ILE A 255 1.97 -9.61 -8.98
N GLN A 256 3.25 -9.65 -8.61
CA GLN A 256 4.06 -8.45 -8.51
C GLN A 256 4.30 -7.81 -9.89
N LYS A 257 4.56 -8.61 -10.93
CA LYS A 257 4.66 -8.10 -12.31
C LYS A 257 3.35 -7.45 -12.77
N LEU A 258 2.22 -8.08 -12.48
CA LEU A 258 0.89 -7.52 -12.76
C LEU A 258 0.68 -6.19 -12.03
N LEU A 259 1.00 -6.14 -10.73
CA LEU A 259 0.89 -4.91 -9.94
C LEU A 259 1.80 -3.80 -10.47
N THR A 260 3.06 -4.09 -10.80
CA THR A 260 3.98 -3.10 -11.37
C THR A 260 3.46 -2.56 -12.71
N ASN A 261 2.97 -3.44 -13.60
CA ASN A 261 2.41 -3.00 -14.87
C ASN A 261 1.12 -2.19 -14.68
N PHE A 262 0.28 -2.58 -13.73
CA PHE A 262 -0.91 -1.82 -13.36
C PHE A 262 -0.55 -0.39 -12.93
N PHE A 263 0.41 -0.22 -12.01
CA PHE A 263 0.82 1.11 -11.56
C PHE A 263 1.50 1.95 -12.67
N ARG A 264 2.17 1.32 -13.64
CA ARG A 264 2.66 2.03 -14.85
C ARG A 264 1.50 2.59 -15.66
N THR A 265 0.49 1.76 -15.94
CA THR A 265 -0.70 2.19 -16.67
C THR A 265 -1.41 3.32 -15.93
N VAL A 266 -1.59 3.20 -14.61
CA VAL A 266 -2.18 4.27 -13.78
C VAL A 266 -1.36 5.56 -13.88
N SER A 267 -0.02 5.49 -13.89
CA SER A 267 0.82 6.70 -14.00
C SER A 267 0.62 7.43 -15.33
N VAL A 268 0.41 6.71 -16.43
CA VAL A 268 0.12 7.28 -17.75
C VAL A 268 -1.30 7.82 -17.83
N VAL A 269 -2.29 7.07 -17.33
CA VAL A 269 -3.71 7.48 -17.30
C VAL A 269 -3.93 8.67 -16.37
N MET A 270 -3.09 8.85 -15.35
CA MET A 270 -3.17 10.01 -14.46
C MET A 270 -2.89 11.34 -15.18
N ILE A 271 -2.19 11.33 -16.32
CA ILE A 271 -1.87 12.55 -17.09
C ILE A 271 -3.15 13.26 -17.59
N PRO A 272 -4.01 12.62 -18.40
CA PRO A 272 -5.24 13.29 -18.86
C PRO A 272 -6.18 13.63 -17.70
N ILE A 273 -6.22 12.83 -16.63
CA ILE A 273 -7.00 13.16 -15.43
C ILE A 273 -6.47 14.44 -14.79
N ALA A 274 -5.16 14.55 -14.60
CA ALA A 274 -4.51 15.73 -14.05
C ALA A 274 -4.67 16.97 -14.94
N ALA A 275 -4.84 16.81 -16.25
CA ALA A 275 -5.10 17.92 -17.17
C ALA A 275 -6.54 18.48 -17.07
N THR A 276 -7.47 17.75 -16.43
CA THR A 276 -8.87 18.19 -16.25
C THR A 276 -9.15 18.84 -14.89
N VAL A 277 -8.25 18.70 -13.93
CA VAL A 277 -8.41 19.24 -12.57
C VAL A 277 -7.74 20.62 -12.44
N PRO A 278 -8.15 21.44 -11.45
CA PRO A 278 -7.48 22.69 -11.13
C PRO A 278 -5.96 22.51 -10.93
N SER A 279 -5.18 23.50 -11.37
CA SER A 279 -3.72 23.49 -11.23
C SER A 279 -3.25 23.37 -9.78
N SER A 280 -4.05 23.84 -8.81
CA SER A 280 -3.82 23.64 -7.37
C SER A 280 -3.71 22.15 -6.99
N MET A 281 -4.61 21.31 -7.51
CA MET A 281 -4.63 19.87 -7.26
C MET A 281 -3.48 19.18 -7.97
N ALA A 282 -3.23 19.52 -9.24
CA ALA A 282 -2.12 18.96 -10.01
C ALA A 282 -0.76 19.30 -9.36
N LEU A 283 -0.58 20.53 -8.89
CA LEU A 283 0.60 20.96 -8.14
C LEU A 283 0.76 20.19 -6.83
N TYR A 284 -0.32 20.02 -6.07
CA TYR A 284 -0.32 19.20 -4.86
C TYR A 284 0.08 17.76 -5.15
N TRP A 285 -0.44 17.15 -6.22
CA TRP A 285 -0.11 15.79 -6.64
C TRP A 285 1.34 15.65 -7.08
N LEU A 286 1.86 16.64 -7.82
CA LEU A 286 3.25 16.64 -8.26
C LEU A 286 4.21 16.79 -7.08
N SER A 287 4.00 17.83 -6.27
CA SER A 287 4.79 18.09 -5.04
C SER A 287 4.72 16.89 -4.11
N SER A 288 3.54 16.28 -4.01
CA SER A 288 3.30 15.06 -3.27
C SER A 288 4.22 13.92 -3.65
N SER A 289 4.24 13.61 -4.95
CA SER A 289 5.01 12.50 -5.50
C SER A 289 6.52 12.77 -5.41
N LEU A 290 6.96 14.01 -5.58
CA LEU A 290 8.36 14.41 -5.39
C LEU A 290 8.83 14.23 -3.95
N VAL A 291 8.02 14.61 -2.96
CA VAL A 291 8.35 14.39 -1.54
C VAL A 291 8.35 12.89 -1.22
N GLY A 292 7.36 12.14 -1.71
CA GLY A 292 7.31 10.68 -1.55
C GLY A 292 8.51 9.97 -2.18
N LEU A 293 8.93 10.41 -3.37
CA LEU A 293 10.15 9.95 -4.02
C LEU A 293 11.38 10.26 -3.17
N SER A 294 11.50 11.49 -2.67
CA SER A 294 12.58 11.91 -1.78
C SER A 294 12.63 11.05 -0.51
N HIS A 295 11.50 10.78 0.13
CA HIS A 295 11.42 9.89 1.30
C HIS A 295 11.86 8.47 0.95
N ASN A 296 11.48 7.94 -0.20
CA ASN A 296 11.90 6.62 -0.65
C ASN A 296 13.43 6.56 -0.88
N LEU A 297 13.99 7.60 -1.50
CA LEU A 297 15.44 7.73 -1.71
C LEU A 297 16.17 7.87 -0.36
N LEU A 298 15.66 8.67 0.57
CA LEU A 298 16.21 8.81 1.92
C LEU A 298 16.21 7.48 2.66
N LEU A 299 15.11 6.73 2.65
CA LEU A 299 15.00 5.39 3.23
C LEU A 299 15.88 4.34 2.53
N ARG A 300 16.42 4.66 1.35
CA ARG A 300 17.42 3.83 0.66
C ARG A 300 18.84 4.09 1.15
N SER A 301 19.11 5.26 1.73
CA SER A 301 20.43 5.62 2.26
C SER A 301 20.83 4.70 3.43
N PRO A 302 22.04 4.09 3.41
CA PRO A 302 22.50 3.25 4.51
C PRO A 302 22.67 4.02 5.82
N ALA A 303 22.94 5.34 5.74
CA ALA A 303 23.01 6.21 6.90
C ALA A 303 21.63 6.39 7.56
N PHE A 304 20.61 6.69 6.75
CA PHE A 304 19.26 6.90 7.25
C PHE A 304 18.62 5.58 7.72
N ARG A 305 18.91 4.46 7.06
CA ARG A 305 18.50 3.13 7.54
C ARG A 305 19.07 2.79 8.92
N ARG A 306 20.35 3.14 9.16
CA ARG A 306 20.98 2.99 10.48
C ARG A 306 20.33 3.90 11.52
N LEU A 307 20.08 5.17 11.16
CA LEU A 307 19.36 6.11 12.02
C LEU A 307 17.98 5.58 12.42
N CYS A 308 17.24 5.07 11.43
CA CYS A 308 15.93 4.47 11.64
C CYS A 308 16.00 3.02 12.17
N ARG A 309 17.15 2.48 12.59
CA ARG A 309 17.30 1.11 13.11
C ARG A 309 16.63 0.04 12.24
N ILE A 310 16.71 0.19 10.92
CA ILE A 310 16.21 -0.80 9.97
C ILE A 310 17.21 -1.97 9.92
N PRO A 311 16.78 -3.22 10.16
CA PRO A 311 17.67 -4.38 10.07
C PRO A 311 18.32 -4.48 8.69
N ARG A 312 19.60 -4.87 8.65
CA ARG A 312 20.26 -5.17 7.37
C ARG A 312 19.61 -6.39 6.75
N THR A 313 19.40 -6.34 5.44
CA THR A 313 18.98 -7.50 4.66
C THR A 313 20.07 -7.91 3.69
N THR A 314 20.01 -9.15 3.20
CA THR A 314 20.94 -9.66 2.17
C THR A 314 20.82 -8.90 0.85
N SER A 315 19.70 -8.19 0.62
CA SER A 315 19.53 -7.30 -0.53
C SER A 315 20.18 -5.92 -0.38
N ASP A 316 20.70 -5.56 0.79
CA ASP A 316 21.28 -4.24 1.01
C ASP A 316 22.62 -4.09 0.29
N SER A 317 22.71 -3.06 -0.55
CA SER A 317 23.96 -2.69 -1.24
C SER A 317 24.68 -1.57 -0.51
N ALA A 318 26.01 -1.59 -0.57
CA ALA A 318 26.85 -0.50 -0.11
C ALA A 318 26.67 0.79 -0.93
N THR A 319 26.27 0.67 -2.21
CA THR A 319 26.11 1.78 -3.16
C THR A 319 24.71 1.85 -3.77
N PRO A 320 23.66 2.07 -2.95
CA PRO A 320 22.28 1.89 -3.39
C PRO A 320 21.88 2.74 -4.59
N TYR A 321 22.39 3.96 -4.71
CA TYR A 321 22.08 4.86 -5.82
C TYR A 321 22.77 4.45 -7.13
N ARG A 322 24.03 3.99 -7.07
CA ARG A 322 24.75 3.51 -8.26
C ARG A 322 24.09 2.25 -8.81
N ASP A 323 23.72 1.33 -7.93
CA ASP A 323 22.99 0.11 -8.30
C ASP A 323 21.63 0.41 -8.91
N MET A 324 20.94 1.45 -8.43
CA MET A 324 19.68 1.91 -9.00
C MET A 324 19.88 2.37 -10.44
N LEU A 325 20.85 3.25 -10.65
CA LEU A 325 21.15 3.82 -11.97
C LEU A 325 21.62 2.73 -12.93
N ALA A 326 22.46 1.80 -12.47
CA ALA A 326 22.89 0.65 -13.25
C ALA A 326 21.70 -0.25 -13.62
N ALA A 327 20.81 -0.56 -12.68
CA ALA A 327 19.63 -1.38 -12.96
C ALA A 327 18.68 -0.72 -13.97
N LEU A 328 18.48 0.60 -13.87
CA LEU A 328 17.70 1.37 -14.83
C LEU A 328 18.39 1.38 -16.20
N ALA A 329 19.69 1.69 -16.24
CA ALA A 329 20.48 1.71 -17.46
C ALA A 329 20.44 0.36 -18.19
N THR A 330 20.66 -0.75 -17.48
CA THR A 330 20.59 -2.10 -18.06
C THR A 330 19.20 -2.39 -18.63
N LYS A 331 18.14 -2.08 -17.88
CA LYS A 331 16.76 -2.35 -18.29
C LYS A 331 16.36 -1.59 -19.55
N TYR A 332 16.76 -0.33 -19.67
CA TYR A 332 16.44 0.51 -20.84
C TYR A 332 17.42 0.30 -22.00
N SER A 333 18.66 -0.11 -21.74
CA SER A 333 19.64 -0.44 -22.78
C SER A 333 19.32 -1.77 -23.47
N PHE A 334 18.91 -2.80 -22.72
CA PHE A 334 18.49 -4.09 -23.30
C PHE A 334 17.25 -3.97 -24.19
N LYS A 335 16.35 -3.02 -23.88
CA LYS A 335 15.17 -2.77 -24.69
C LYS A 335 15.51 -2.09 -26.02
N LYS A 336 16.68 -1.44 -26.11
CA LYS A 336 17.19 -0.78 -27.32
C LYS A 336 17.88 -1.76 -28.29
N GLN A 337 18.23 -2.98 -27.86
CA GLN A 337 18.83 -4.02 -28.72
C GLN A 337 17.82 -4.98 -29.35
N HIS A 338 16.53 -4.87 -29.01
CA HIS A 338 15.45 -5.73 -29.51
C HIS A 338 14.33 -4.95 -30.24
N LEU A 339 14.62 -3.71 -30.63
CA LEU A 339 13.82 -2.85 -31.50
C LEU A 339 14.63 -2.60 -32.77
#